data_AF-A0A7S3RRA9-F1
#
_entry.id   AF-A0A7S3RRA9-F1
#
_cell.length_a   1.000
_cell.length_b   1.000
_cell.length_c   1.000
_cell.angle_alpha   90.00
_cell.angle_beta   90.00
_cell.angle_gamma   90.00
#
_symmetry.space_group_name_H-M   'P 1'
#
loop_
_entity.id
_entity.type
_entity.pdbx_description
1 polymer ?
#
loop_
_entity_poly.entity_id
_entity_poly.type
_entity_poly.pdbx_seq_one_letter_code
_entity_poly.pdbx_strand_id
1 'polypeptide(L)'
;MYDTLGSDVEIWTMCFKDEYWWFGDMCYDERCDNSPTISDPTLETFNADVKAKELYDYAMENHAVYRGNHVVIPWGGDFAYGNAHLTFWSSDNLIEYFNEVYPNVTAFYSTPYMFMDAIKSQ
;
A
#
# COMPACT_ATOMS: atom_id res chain seq x y z
N MET A 1 27.39 5.83 -32.97
CA MET A 1 26.64 4.61 -32.57
C MET A 1 27.24 4.22 -31.23
N TYR A 2 26.47 4.27 -30.16
CA TYR A 2 26.99 3.97 -28.83
C TYR A 2 27.07 2.45 -28.66
N ASP A 3 28.17 1.96 -28.08
CA ASP A 3 28.27 0.56 -27.67
C ASP A 3 27.20 0.30 -26.60
N THR A 4 26.35 -0.68 -26.85
CA THR A 4 25.33 -1.12 -25.89
C THR A 4 25.90 -2.22 -25.01
N LEU A 5 25.65 -2.13 -23.71
CA LEU A 5 26.03 -3.16 -22.73
C LEU A 5 25.01 -4.32 -22.66
N GLY A 6 23.91 -4.26 -23.42
CA GLY A 6 22.94 -5.34 -23.53
C GLY A 6 22.25 -5.72 -22.21
N SER A 7 21.86 -6.98 -22.08
CA SER A 7 21.18 -7.54 -20.90
C SER A 7 22.10 -7.74 -19.70
N ASP A 8 23.42 -7.64 -19.87
CA ASP A 8 24.39 -7.85 -18.77
C ASP A 8 24.29 -6.76 -17.69
N VAL A 9 23.63 -5.65 -18.00
CA VAL A 9 23.43 -4.50 -17.10
C VAL A 9 21.95 -4.14 -16.94
N GLU A 10 21.03 -5.04 -17.30
CA GLU A 10 19.61 -4.77 -17.14
C GLU A 10 19.20 -4.81 -15.67
N ILE A 11 18.32 -3.89 -15.29
CA ILE A 11 17.69 -3.88 -13.98
C ILE A 11 16.19 -3.82 -14.17
N TRP A 12 15.49 -4.72 -13.46
CA TRP A 12 14.04 -4.65 -13.40
C TRP A 12 13.63 -3.31 -12.82
N THR A 13 12.74 -2.61 -13.51
CA THR A 13 12.31 -1.27 -13.14
C THR A 13 10.79 -1.22 -13.15
N MET A 14 10.22 -0.64 -12.10
CA MET A 14 8.80 -0.30 -12.02
C MET A 14 8.67 1.19 -11.72
N CYS A 15 7.69 1.80 -12.36
CA CYS A 15 7.24 3.15 -12.07
C CYS A 15 5.88 3.05 -11.39
N PHE A 16 5.67 3.75 -10.28
CA PHE A 16 4.35 3.89 -9.67
C PHE A 16 3.39 4.58 -10.65
N LYS A 17 2.11 4.16 -10.61
CA LYS A 17 1.03 4.71 -11.43
C LYS A 17 0.80 6.17 -11.06
N ASP A 18 0.85 6.41 -9.76
CA ASP A 18 0.69 7.71 -9.12
C ASP A 18 2.01 8.12 -8.43
N GLU A 19 1.95 8.95 -7.40
CA GLU A 19 3.10 9.42 -6.64
C GLU A 19 3.61 8.39 -5.60
N TYR A 20 4.59 8.79 -4.79
CA TYR A 20 5.19 7.97 -3.72
C TYR A 20 4.52 8.16 -2.35
N TRP A 21 3.31 8.73 -2.33
CA TRP A 21 2.61 9.15 -1.11
C TRP A 21 1.45 8.20 -0.80
N TRP A 22 0.89 8.31 0.41
CA TRP A 22 -0.44 7.76 0.71
C TRP A 22 -1.48 8.23 -0.32
N PHE A 23 -2.47 7.39 -0.57
CA PHE A 23 -3.61 7.70 -1.43
C PHE A 23 -4.82 8.08 -0.57
N GLY A 24 -5.67 8.97 -1.09
CA GLY A 24 -6.95 9.35 -0.50
C GLY A 24 -6.88 9.68 1.00
N ASP A 25 -7.73 9.05 1.82
CA ASP A 25 -7.83 9.30 3.26
C ASP A 25 -6.86 8.44 4.11
N MET A 26 -5.78 7.90 3.52
CA MET A 26 -4.90 6.91 4.17
C MET A 26 -3.68 7.51 4.88
N CYS A 27 -3.51 8.83 4.92
CA CYS A 27 -2.38 9.41 5.64
C CYS A 27 -2.56 9.28 7.16
N TYR A 28 -1.77 8.44 7.80
CA TYR A 28 -1.82 8.20 9.26
C TYR A 28 -0.63 8.82 10.01
N ASP A 29 0.02 9.81 9.41
CA ASP A 29 1.09 10.57 10.04
C ASP A 29 0.50 11.66 10.95
N GLU A 30 1.22 12.05 12.00
CA GLU A 30 0.77 13.07 12.96
C GLU A 30 0.50 14.45 12.34
N ARG A 31 1.05 14.70 11.14
CA ARG A 31 0.88 15.95 10.40
C ARG A 31 -0.35 15.93 9.48
N CYS A 32 -1.08 14.83 9.43
CA CYS A 32 -2.28 14.68 8.61
C CYS A 32 -3.55 14.83 9.45
N ASP A 33 -4.59 15.43 8.86
CA ASP A 33 -5.91 15.63 9.49
C ASP A 33 -6.87 14.45 9.26
N ASN A 34 -6.39 13.40 8.57
CA ASN A 34 -7.18 12.22 8.23
C ASN A 34 -7.46 11.37 9.49
N SER A 35 -8.65 10.77 9.55
CA SER A 35 -8.99 9.89 10.68
C SER A 35 -8.20 8.58 10.61
N PRO A 36 -7.74 8.02 11.75
CA PRO A 36 -7.14 6.69 11.76
C PRO A 36 -8.21 5.64 11.46
N THR A 37 -7.79 4.40 11.25
CA THR A 37 -8.69 3.26 11.10
C THR A 37 -9.20 2.81 12.46
N ILE A 38 -10.52 2.91 12.64
CA ILE A 38 -11.26 2.42 13.80
C ILE A 38 -12.09 1.22 13.36
N SER A 39 -11.67 0.03 13.78
CA SER A 39 -12.26 -1.27 13.41
C SER A 39 -13.21 -1.85 14.45
N ASP A 40 -13.35 -1.25 15.65
CA ASP A 40 -14.33 -1.69 16.64
C ASP A 40 -15.75 -1.21 16.25
N PRO A 41 -16.68 -2.12 15.88
CA PRO A 41 -18.01 -1.76 15.40
C PRO A 41 -18.94 -1.20 16.49
N THR A 42 -18.51 -1.23 17.76
CA THR A 42 -19.27 -0.66 18.88
C THR A 42 -19.04 0.84 19.08
N LEU A 43 -18.01 1.40 18.45
CA LEU A 43 -17.68 2.82 18.52
C LEU A 43 -18.45 3.62 17.47
N GLU A 44 -18.99 4.78 17.83
CA GLU A 44 -19.65 5.70 16.89
C GLU A 44 -18.70 6.21 15.79
N THR A 45 -17.40 6.15 16.05
CA THR A 45 -16.32 6.54 15.13
C THR A 45 -15.85 5.41 14.22
N PHE A 46 -16.50 4.24 14.25
CA PHE A 46 -16.18 3.12 13.37
C PHE A 46 -16.15 3.58 11.90
N ASN A 47 -15.03 3.29 11.22
CA ASN A 47 -14.81 3.70 9.83
C ASN A 47 -14.10 2.66 8.97
N ALA A 48 -13.81 1.48 9.51
CA ALA A 48 -12.98 0.48 8.84
C ALA A 48 -13.60 -0.04 7.53
N ASP A 49 -14.92 -0.09 7.39
CA ASP A 49 -15.59 -0.42 6.11
C ASP A 49 -15.20 0.54 4.98
N VAL A 50 -15.22 1.85 5.27
CA VAL A 50 -14.92 2.88 4.28
C VAL A 50 -13.44 2.81 3.90
N LYS A 51 -12.55 2.69 4.89
CA LYS A 51 -11.11 2.59 4.67
C LYS A 51 -10.74 1.30 3.91
N ALA A 52 -11.30 0.16 4.30
CA ALA A 52 -11.01 -1.11 3.64
C ALA A 52 -11.50 -1.11 2.19
N LYS A 53 -12.68 -0.52 1.93
CA LYS A 53 -13.16 -0.34 0.56
C LYS A 53 -12.25 0.55 -0.27
N GLU A 54 -11.77 1.65 0.29
CA GLU A 54 -10.86 2.56 -0.41
C GLU A 54 -9.51 1.88 -0.74
N LEU A 55 -8.96 1.09 0.18
CA LEU A 55 -7.78 0.25 -0.09
C LEU A 55 -8.06 -0.79 -1.18
N TYR A 56 -9.23 -1.44 -1.16
CA TYR A 56 -9.61 -2.43 -2.16
C TYR A 56 -9.70 -1.82 -3.56
N ASP A 57 -10.44 -0.72 -3.68
CA ASP A 57 -10.62 -0.01 -4.95
C ASP A 57 -9.27 0.43 -5.50
N TYR A 58 -8.40 1.02 -4.66
CA TYR A 58 -7.06 1.45 -5.08
C TYR A 58 -6.18 0.27 -5.51
N ALA A 59 -6.25 -0.87 -4.81
CA ALA A 59 -5.53 -2.08 -5.19
C ALA A 59 -6.02 -2.64 -6.55
N MET A 60 -7.33 -2.62 -6.81
CA MET A 60 -7.90 -3.07 -8.09
C MET A 60 -7.55 -2.14 -9.25
N GLU A 61 -7.52 -0.83 -9.03
CA GLU A 61 -7.05 0.14 -10.03
C GLU A 61 -5.58 -0.11 -10.41
N ASN A 62 -4.72 -0.35 -9.42
CA ASN A 62 -3.31 -0.68 -9.66
C ASN A 62 -3.17 -2.04 -10.38
N HIS A 63 -3.93 -3.05 -9.95
CA HIS A 63 -3.93 -4.36 -10.61
C HIS A 63 -4.35 -4.28 -12.09
N ALA A 64 -5.23 -3.36 -12.46
CA ALA A 64 -5.65 -3.18 -13.84
C ALA A 64 -4.55 -2.62 -14.77
N VAL A 65 -3.54 -1.92 -14.22
CA VAL A 65 -2.45 -1.31 -15.00
C VAL A 65 -1.13 -2.07 -14.92
N TYR A 66 -0.93 -2.88 -13.88
CA TYR A 66 0.25 -3.71 -13.71
C TYR A 66 0.02 -5.16 -14.14
N ARG A 67 1.11 -5.84 -14.52
CA ARG A 67 1.06 -7.27 -14.81
C ARG A 67 1.23 -8.07 -13.53
N GLY A 68 0.47 -9.15 -13.40
CA GLY A 68 0.61 -10.08 -12.28
C GLY A 68 -0.41 -9.85 -11.17
N ASN A 69 -0.27 -10.63 -10.10
CA ASN A 69 -1.22 -10.66 -8.98
C ASN A 69 -0.72 -9.93 -7.73
N HIS A 70 0.42 -9.23 -7.85
CA HIS A 70 1.03 -8.49 -6.75
C HIS A 70 1.05 -7.00 -7.10
N VAL A 71 0.54 -6.18 -6.18
CA VAL A 71 0.62 -4.73 -6.22
C VAL A 71 1.43 -4.27 -5.01
N VAL A 72 2.30 -3.29 -5.21
CA VAL A 72 2.96 -2.57 -4.12
C VAL A 72 2.38 -1.17 -4.02
N ILE A 73 2.02 -0.77 -2.80
CA ILE A 73 1.46 0.54 -2.52
C ILE A 73 2.44 1.27 -1.60
N PRO A 74 2.98 2.44 -1.98
CA PRO A 74 3.78 3.23 -1.08
C PRO A 74 2.92 3.73 0.08
N TRP A 75 3.46 3.66 1.29
CA TRP A 75 2.75 4.01 2.52
C TRP A 75 3.55 5.03 3.31
N GLY A 76 3.62 6.26 2.81
CA GLY A 76 4.53 7.28 3.34
C GLY A 76 4.39 8.62 2.66
N GLY A 77 5.34 9.52 2.92
CA GLY A 77 5.44 10.84 2.32
C GLY A 77 6.67 11.57 2.85
N ASP A 78 6.85 12.83 2.44
CA ASP A 78 8.00 13.63 2.87
C ASP A 78 8.07 13.80 4.39
N PHE A 79 9.20 13.41 4.99
CA PHE A 79 9.45 13.46 6.44
C PHE A 79 8.37 12.78 7.29
N ALA A 80 7.69 11.77 6.74
CA ALA A 80 6.69 11.00 7.46
C ALA A 80 7.31 10.08 8.53
N TYR A 81 6.45 9.49 9.35
CA TYR A 81 6.81 8.61 10.47
C TYR A 81 7.51 9.33 11.64
N GLY A 82 7.27 10.64 11.80
CA GLY A 82 7.75 11.40 12.97
C GLY A 82 7.28 10.78 14.29
N ASN A 83 6.02 10.33 14.30
CA ASN A 83 5.46 9.43 15.30
C ASN A 83 4.94 8.15 14.64
N ALA A 84 5.87 7.25 14.34
CA ALA A 84 5.59 5.98 13.65
C ALA A 84 4.49 5.12 14.30
N HIS A 85 4.28 5.25 15.61
CA HIS A 85 3.25 4.48 16.33
C HIS A 85 1.85 4.73 15.77
N LEU A 86 1.50 5.97 15.43
CA LEU A 86 0.18 6.32 14.88
C LEU A 86 -0.06 5.62 13.54
N THR A 87 0.94 5.64 12.68
CA THR A 87 0.87 5.01 11.36
C THR A 87 0.73 3.50 11.47
N PHE A 88 1.61 2.84 12.22
CA PHE A 88 1.56 1.38 12.37
C PHE A 88 0.28 0.92 13.07
N TRP A 89 -0.17 1.61 14.13
CA TRP A 89 -1.40 1.24 14.83
C TRP A 89 -2.63 1.32 13.91
N SER A 90 -2.76 2.39 13.13
CA SER A 90 -3.88 2.56 12.19
C SER A 90 -3.78 1.60 11.00
N SER A 91 -2.58 1.30 10.53
CA SER A 91 -2.34 0.33 9.45
C SER A 91 -2.58 -1.12 9.89
N ASP A 92 -2.24 -1.49 11.13
CA ASP A 92 -2.52 -2.82 11.68
C ASP A 92 -4.03 -3.06 11.73
N ASN A 93 -4.80 -2.12 12.28
CA ASN A 93 -6.27 -2.18 12.30
C ASN A 93 -6.86 -2.30 10.89
N LEU A 94 -6.31 -1.56 9.91
CA LEU A 94 -6.76 -1.62 8.53
C LEU A 94 -6.47 -2.98 7.91
N ILE A 95 -5.25 -3.50 8.05
CA ILE A 95 -4.83 -4.77 7.45
C ILE A 95 -5.64 -5.93 8.02
N GLU A 96 -5.83 -5.97 9.34
CA GLU A 96 -6.64 -7.01 10.01
C GLU A 96 -8.07 -6.99 9.47
N TYR A 97 -8.74 -5.83 9.56
CA TYR A 97 -10.12 -5.69 9.09
C TYR A 97 -10.28 -5.97 7.58
N PHE A 98 -9.36 -5.46 6.76
CA PHE A 98 -9.37 -5.66 5.32
C PHE A 98 -9.31 -7.15 4.94
N ASN A 99 -8.41 -7.90 5.57
CA ASN A 99 -8.21 -9.31 5.28
C ASN A 99 -9.41 -10.18 5.73
N GLU A 100 -10.18 -9.73 6.72
CA GLU A 100 -11.44 -10.38 7.11
C GLU A 100 -12.56 -10.13 6.08
N VAL A 101 -12.67 -8.91 5.55
CA VAL A 101 -13.76 -8.49 4.66
C VAL A 101 -13.53 -8.85 3.20
N TYR A 102 -12.26 -8.86 2.74
CA TYR A 102 -11.89 -9.12 1.33
C TYR A 102 -11.08 -10.42 1.19
N PRO A 103 -11.70 -11.61 1.25
CA PRO A 103 -10.98 -12.89 1.31
C PRO A 103 -10.17 -13.25 0.04
N ASN A 104 -10.40 -12.55 -1.08
CA ASN A 104 -9.69 -12.79 -2.34
C ASN A 104 -8.46 -11.89 -2.52
N VAL A 105 -8.21 -10.95 -1.60
CA VAL A 105 -7.08 -10.02 -1.64
C VAL A 105 -6.44 -9.99 -0.27
N THR A 106 -5.12 -10.15 -0.20
CA THR A 106 -4.39 -10.07 1.07
C THR A 106 -3.55 -8.82 1.12
N ALA A 107 -3.82 -7.97 2.11
CA ALA A 107 -2.98 -6.84 2.47
C ALA A 107 -1.99 -7.26 3.58
N PHE A 108 -0.73 -6.81 3.47
CA PHE A 108 0.30 -7.06 4.47
C PHE A 108 1.47 -6.08 4.28
N TYR A 109 2.24 -5.84 5.35
CA TYR A 109 3.48 -5.08 5.23
C TYR A 109 4.50 -5.82 4.38
N SER A 110 5.18 -5.07 3.53
CA SER A 110 6.20 -5.62 2.64
C SER A 110 7.40 -4.68 2.53
N THR A 111 8.38 -5.11 1.78
CA THR A 111 9.54 -4.30 1.39
C THR A 111 9.68 -4.35 -0.13
N PRO A 112 10.37 -3.38 -0.77
CA PRO A 112 10.64 -3.46 -2.21
C PRO A 112 11.34 -4.75 -2.62
N TYR A 113 12.19 -5.30 -1.74
CA TYR A 113 12.86 -6.60 -1.95
C TYR A 113 11.85 -7.75 -1.97
N MET A 114 10.97 -7.84 -0.96
CA MET A 114 9.94 -8.89 -0.91
C MET A 114 8.98 -8.81 -2.10
N PHE A 115 8.62 -7.60 -2.52
CA PHE A 115 7.80 -7.40 -3.72
C PHE A 115 8.52 -7.88 -4.98
N MET A 116 9.80 -7.54 -5.15
CA MET A 116 10.61 -8.03 -6.25
C MET A 116 10.67 -9.56 -6.29
N ASP A 117 10.88 -10.21 -5.15
CA ASP A 117 10.91 -11.68 -5.05
C ASP A 117 9.56 -12.28 -5.46
N ALA A 118 8.44 -11.69 -5.02
CA ALA A 118 7.10 -12.10 -5.43
C ALA A 118 6.89 -11.98 -6.96
N ILE A 119 7.28 -10.84 -7.54
CA ILE A 119 7.19 -10.58 -8.99
C ILE A 119 8.06 -11.55 -9.81
N LYS A 120 9.20 -12.01 -9.28
CA LYS A 120 10.03 -13.02 -9.94
C LYS A 120 9.45 -14.43 -9.86
N SER A 121 8.65 -14.70 -8.84
CA SER A 121 8.09 -16.04 -8.57
C SER A 121 6.73 -16.31 -9.19
N GLN A 122 6.09 -15.27 -9.76
CA GLN A 122 4.76 -15.35 -10.36
C GLN A 122 4.71 -16.12 -11.69
#